data_AF-A0A7C9ARS7-F1
#
_entry.id   AF-A0A7C9ARS7-F1
#
_cell.length_a   1.000
_cell.length_b   1.000
_cell.length_c   1.000
_cell.angle_alpha   90.00
_cell.angle_beta   90.00
_cell.angle_gamma   90.00
#
_symmetry.space_group_name_H-M   'P 1'
#
loop_
_entity.id
_entity.type
_entity.pdbx_description
1 polymer ?
#
loop_
_entity_poly.entity_id
_entity_poly.type
_entity_poly.pdbx_seq_one_letter_code
_entity_poly.pdbx_strand_id
1 'polypeptide(L)'
;MTEYWVSQGNKWCDFCKIFISNNPATIRNHELGQRHKENVAKRLSDMRKEKAAKEKEEKEAARALEQIEAKAIRSYQKDVATQSKKSSAPADDQSGDTAWEYDSSSGYYYDQHTGIYYDPKSGFYYSDVLGKWVTQEEAFAAARNSADKRKEPLKKPVSASVTGQASEKKDADKVQTRPAPGPVVSGSLNPARSVKGAPSALAVGKRKRPDEKPKAVSAEEAAALKAREAARKRVEEREKNLLGLYGH
;
A
#
# COMPACT_ATOMS: atom_id res chain seq x y z
N MET A 1 39.83 -29.23 -60.02
CA MET A 1 39.48 -29.49 -58.61
C MET A 1 39.55 -28.16 -57.90
N THR A 2 38.41 -27.56 -57.54
CA THR A 2 38.37 -26.23 -56.92
C THR A 2 38.54 -26.38 -55.42
N GLU A 3 39.66 -25.92 -54.88
CA GLU A 3 39.93 -25.91 -53.44
C GLU A 3 38.93 -24.98 -52.74
N TYR A 4 38.19 -25.54 -51.79
CA TYR A 4 37.25 -24.82 -50.94
C TYR A 4 38.03 -24.09 -49.85
N TRP A 5 38.15 -22.76 -49.96
CA TRP A 5 38.79 -21.97 -48.92
C TRP A 5 37.80 -21.67 -47.80
N VAL A 6 38.06 -22.20 -46.61
CA VAL A 6 37.32 -21.88 -45.39
C VAL A 6 38.09 -20.80 -44.64
N SER A 7 37.46 -19.64 -44.45
CA SER A 7 38.01 -18.61 -43.57
C SER A 7 38.12 -19.14 -42.15
N GLN A 8 39.31 -19.04 -41.56
CA GLN A 8 39.50 -19.31 -40.13
C GLN A 8 38.68 -18.28 -39.34
N GLY A 9 37.61 -18.73 -38.69
CA GLY A 9 36.75 -17.87 -37.88
C GLY A 9 37.43 -17.35 -36.62
N ASN A 10 36.69 -16.63 -35.77
CA ASN A 10 37.15 -16.24 -34.44
C ASN A 10 36.46 -17.11 -33.37
N LYS A 11 37.19 -17.51 -32.34
CA LYS A 11 36.70 -18.23 -31.17
C LYS A 11 36.30 -17.25 -30.06
N TRP A 12 35.09 -17.40 -29.54
CA TRP A 12 34.66 -16.69 -28.33
C TRP A 12 35.15 -17.38 -27.05
N CYS A 13 35.59 -16.59 -26.07
CA CYS A 13 35.96 -17.03 -24.73
C CYS A 13 35.00 -16.48 -23.67
N ASP A 14 34.36 -17.35 -22.90
CA ASP A 14 33.31 -16.98 -21.95
C ASP A 14 33.83 -16.27 -20.69
N PHE A 15 35.04 -16.61 -20.25
CA PHE A 15 35.65 -16.01 -19.05
C PHE A 15 36.22 -14.62 -19.33
N CYS A 16 36.82 -14.41 -20.50
CA CYS A 16 37.39 -13.13 -20.88
C CYS A 16 36.45 -12.24 -21.68
N LYS A 17 35.35 -12.79 -22.21
CA LYS A 17 34.36 -12.11 -23.04
C LYS A 17 35.00 -11.37 -24.22
N ILE A 18 35.92 -12.04 -24.91
CA ILE A 18 36.60 -11.53 -26.10
C ILE A 18 36.62 -12.59 -27.21
N PHE A 19 36.68 -12.11 -28.44
CA PHE A 19 36.96 -12.94 -29.61
C PHE A 19 38.47 -13.11 -29.78
N ILE A 20 38.90 -14.34 -29.96
CA ILE A 20 40.30 -14.77 -30.20
C ILE A 20 40.35 -15.34 -31.62
N SER A 21 41.46 -15.20 -32.32
CA SER A 21 41.62 -15.87 -33.62
C SER A 21 41.55 -17.39 -33.45
N ASN A 22 40.95 -18.11 -34.40
CA ASN A 22 40.86 -19.58 -34.36
C ASN A 22 42.19 -20.24 -34.76
N ASN A 23 43.29 -19.91 -34.08
CA ASN A 23 44.56 -20.60 -34.20
C ASN A 23 44.84 -21.35 -32.87
N PRO A 24 45.15 -22.65 -32.90
CA PRO A 24 45.35 -23.43 -31.68
C PRO A 24 46.49 -22.89 -30.79
N ALA A 25 47.48 -22.19 -31.34
CA ALA A 25 48.53 -21.54 -30.54
C ALA A 25 48.02 -20.30 -29.81
N THR A 26 47.20 -19.47 -30.48
CA THR A 26 46.66 -18.23 -29.88
C THR A 26 45.61 -18.55 -28.81
N ILE A 27 44.81 -19.58 -29.01
CA ILE A 27 43.85 -20.08 -28.02
C ILE A 27 44.60 -20.58 -26.77
N ARG A 28 45.62 -21.43 -26.92
CA ARG A 28 46.40 -21.93 -25.78
C ARG A 28 47.10 -20.81 -25.02
N ASN A 29 47.72 -19.85 -25.72
CA ASN A 29 48.36 -18.71 -25.07
C ASN A 29 47.36 -17.81 -24.33
N HIS A 30 46.13 -17.69 -24.86
CA HIS A 30 45.06 -16.97 -24.18
C HIS A 30 44.61 -17.69 -22.89
N GLU A 31 44.35 -18.99 -22.97
CA GLU A 31 43.91 -19.82 -21.84
C GLU A 31 44.98 -19.89 -20.73
N LEU A 32 46.24 -19.96 -21.11
CA LEU A 32 47.37 -19.92 -20.19
C LEU A 32 47.67 -18.49 -19.68
N GLY A 33 47.09 -17.48 -20.31
CA GLY A 33 47.27 -16.07 -19.97
C GLY A 33 46.75 -15.75 -18.57
N GLN A 34 47.45 -14.85 -17.89
CA GLN A 34 47.13 -14.46 -16.51
C GLN A 34 45.71 -13.91 -16.35
N ARG A 35 45.27 -13.08 -17.31
CA ARG A 35 43.91 -12.51 -17.30
C ARG A 35 42.82 -13.58 -17.37
N HIS A 36 43.04 -14.65 -18.14
CA HIS A 36 42.09 -15.75 -18.23
C HIS A 36 42.01 -16.51 -16.90
N LYS A 37 43.16 -16.88 -16.35
CA LYS A 37 43.27 -17.56 -15.05
C LYS A 37 42.64 -16.76 -13.91
N GLU A 38 42.89 -15.44 -13.86
CA GLU A 38 42.31 -14.55 -12.86
C GLU A 38 40.78 -14.45 -13.00
N ASN A 39 40.27 -14.35 -14.23
CA ASN A 39 38.82 -14.32 -14.47
C ASN A 39 38.15 -15.64 -14.07
N VAL A 40 38.78 -16.78 -14.36
CA VAL A 40 38.31 -18.11 -13.93
C VAL A 40 38.33 -18.22 -12.41
N ALA A 41 39.43 -17.86 -11.76
CA ALA A 41 39.56 -17.87 -10.30
C ALA A 41 38.54 -16.96 -9.63
N LYS A 42 38.31 -15.77 -10.20
CA LYS A 42 37.28 -14.82 -9.74
C LYS A 42 35.90 -15.45 -9.84
N ARG A 43 35.53 -16.01 -11.00
CA ARG A 43 34.23 -16.68 -11.20
C ARG A 43 34.01 -17.81 -10.20
N LEU A 44 35.04 -18.64 -9.94
CA LEU A 44 34.98 -19.69 -8.93
C LEU A 44 34.80 -19.13 -7.51
N SER A 45 35.51 -18.05 -7.17
CA SER A 45 35.38 -17.39 -5.87
C SER A 45 34.00 -16.76 -5.67
N ASP A 46 33.46 -16.13 -6.71
CA ASP A 46 32.15 -15.49 -6.70
C ASP A 46 31.05 -16.56 -6.53
N MET A 47 31.13 -17.69 -7.26
CA MET A 47 30.18 -18.80 -7.06
C MET A 47 30.21 -19.36 -5.62
N ARG A 48 31.39 -19.47 -4.99
CA ARG A 48 31.49 -19.92 -3.59
C ARG A 48 30.87 -18.91 -2.62
N LYS A 49 31.14 -17.62 -2.84
CA LYS A 49 30.55 -16.53 -2.03
C LYS A 49 29.04 -16.47 -2.19
N GLU A 50 28.53 -16.58 -3.41
CA GLU A 50 27.08 -16.61 -3.69
C GLU A 50 26.42 -17.82 -3.02
N LYS A 51 27.02 -19.01 -3.08
CA LYS A 51 26.50 -20.19 -2.37
C LYS A 51 26.47 -19.98 -0.86
N ALA A 52 27.54 -19.43 -0.27
CA ALA A 52 27.60 -19.15 1.16
C ALA A 52 26.63 -18.03 1.59
N ALA A 53 26.38 -17.04 0.73
CA ALA A 53 25.39 -16.00 0.97
C ALA A 53 23.97 -16.56 0.92
N LYS A 54 23.64 -17.34 -0.13
CA LYS A 54 22.34 -18.01 -0.26
C LYS A 54 22.05 -18.95 0.91
N GLU A 55 23.03 -19.74 1.35
CA GLU A 55 22.85 -20.63 2.51
C GLU A 55 22.56 -19.84 3.81
N LYS A 56 23.16 -18.66 3.98
CA LYS A 56 22.87 -17.78 5.12
C LYS A 56 21.47 -17.17 5.03
N GLU A 57 21.09 -16.68 3.86
CA GLU A 57 19.76 -16.15 3.58
C GLU A 57 18.67 -17.22 3.79
N GLU A 58 18.91 -18.45 3.32
CA GLU A 58 18.02 -19.59 3.53
C GLU A 58 17.89 -19.95 5.02
N LYS A 59 18.98 -19.94 5.79
CA LYS A 59 18.93 -20.14 7.25
C LYS A 59 18.21 -19.02 7.98
N GLU A 60 18.36 -17.77 7.54
CA GLU A 60 17.63 -16.63 8.10
C GLU A 60 16.14 -16.71 7.76
N ALA A 61 15.80 -17.06 6.52
CA ALA A 61 14.43 -17.30 6.10
C ALA A 61 13.78 -18.46 6.88
N ALA A 62 14.48 -19.57 7.06
CA ALA A 62 13.99 -20.71 7.84
C ALA A 62 13.71 -20.32 9.31
N ARG A 63 14.62 -19.57 9.95
CA ARG A 63 14.40 -19.04 11.30
C ARG A 63 13.24 -18.07 11.37
N ALA A 64 13.04 -17.23 10.34
CA ALA A 64 11.91 -16.32 10.27
C ALA A 64 10.58 -17.08 10.13
N LEU A 65 10.54 -18.13 9.29
CA LEU A 65 9.38 -19.00 9.13
C LEU A 65 9.02 -19.70 10.45
N GLU A 66 10.00 -20.28 11.14
CA GLU A 66 9.79 -20.92 12.45
C GLU A 66 9.18 -19.94 13.48
N GLN A 67 9.64 -18.69 13.50
CA GLN A 67 9.08 -17.67 14.38
C GLN A 67 7.63 -17.30 14.02
N ILE A 68 7.31 -17.25 12.73
CA ILE A 68 5.95 -16.99 12.25
C ILE A 68 5.04 -18.15 12.64
N GLU A 69 5.47 -19.39 12.40
CA GLU A 69 4.74 -20.60 12.78
C GLU A 69 4.50 -20.66 14.28
N ALA A 70 5.52 -20.41 15.10
CA ALA A 70 5.38 -20.39 16.55
C ALA A 70 4.38 -19.32 17.02
N LYS A 71 4.38 -18.13 16.41
CA LYS A 71 3.41 -17.06 16.72
C LYS A 71 2.00 -17.44 16.27
N ALA A 72 1.85 -18.04 15.09
CA ALA A 72 0.58 -18.49 14.56
C ALA A 72 -0.04 -19.61 15.42
N ILE A 73 0.77 -20.59 15.84
CA ILE A 73 0.32 -21.66 16.75
C ILE A 73 -0.15 -21.07 18.08
N ARG A 74 0.57 -20.10 18.65
CA ARG A 74 0.18 -19.43 19.90
C ARG A 74 -1.11 -18.63 19.76
N SER A 75 -1.33 -17.92 18.65
CA SER A 75 -2.60 -17.22 18.45
C SER A 75 -3.75 -18.21 18.27
N TYR A 76 -3.54 -19.23 17.44
CA TYR A 76 -4.53 -20.28 17.23
C TYR A 76 -4.96 -20.96 18.53
N GLN A 77 -4.00 -21.32 19.41
CA GLN A 77 -4.31 -21.88 20.72
C GLN A 77 -5.15 -20.93 21.58
N LYS A 78 -4.87 -19.62 21.54
CA LYS A 78 -5.67 -18.62 22.25
C LYS A 78 -7.08 -18.53 21.68
N ASP A 79 -7.22 -18.54 20.35
CA ASP A 79 -8.51 -18.46 19.68
C ASP A 79 -9.36 -19.70 19.94
N VAL A 80 -8.76 -20.89 19.96
CA VAL A 80 -9.43 -22.13 20.36
C VAL A 80 -9.90 -22.04 21.82
N ALA A 81 -9.06 -21.52 22.72
CA ALA A 81 -9.42 -21.38 24.13
C ALA A 81 -10.49 -20.29 24.40
N THR A 82 -10.50 -19.19 23.62
CA THR A 82 -11.57 -18.18 23.70
C THR A 82 -12.85 -18.69 23.09
N GLN A 83 -12.78 -19.43 21.99
CA GLN A 83 -13.93 -20.09 21.36
C GLN A 83 -14.56 -21.12 22.30
N SER A 84 -13.75 -21.97 22.95
CA SER A 84 -14.25 -22.95 23.91
C SER A 84 -14.92 -22.28 25.12
N LYS A 85 -14.34 -21.19 25.62
CA LYS A 85 -14.94 -20.39 26.70
C LYS A 85 -16.22 -19.68 26.27
N LYS A 86 -16.29 -19.19 25.03
CA LYS A 86 -17.48 -18.55 24.48
C LYS A 86 -18.62 -19.55 24.24
N SER A 87 -18.30 -20.81 23.91
CA SER A 87 -19.28 -21.90 23.83
C SER A 87 -19.73 -22.43 25.20
N SER A 88 -18.97 -22.18 26.28
CA SER A 88 -19.31 -22.62 27.64
C SER A 88 -19.86 -21.52 28.54
N ALA A 89 -19.87 -20.26 28.09
CA ALA A 89 -20.65 -19.21 28.75
C ALA A 89 -22.13 -19.48 28.48
N PRO A 90 -23.03 -19.37 29.48
CA PRO A 90 -24.46 -19.41 29.20
C PRO A 90 -24.75 -18.34 28.15
N ALA A 91 -25.50 -18.71 27.12
CA ALA A 91 -26.03 -17.78 26.14
C ALA A 91 -26.94 -16.78 26.86
N ASP A 92 -26.35 -15.74 27.45
CA ASP A 92 -27.07 -14.51 27.72
C ASP A 92 -27.28 -13.86 26.35
N ASP A 93 -28.52 -13.99 25.92
CA ASP A 93 -29.15 -13.46 24.71
C ASP A 93 -28.97 -11.94 24.66
N GLN A 94 -27.78 -11.51 24.24
CA GLN A 94 -27.50 -10.13 23.83
C GLN A 94 -26.72 -10.13 22.52
N SER A 95 -27.16 -10.93 21.56
CA SER A 95 -27.24 -10.39 20.20
C SER A 95 -28.39 -9.39 20.24
N GLY A 96 -28.07 -8.12 20.49
CA GLY A 96 -28.92 -7.01 20.12
C GLY A 96 -29.15 -7.12 18.62
N ASP A 97 -30.24 -7.79 18.29
CA ASP A 97 -30.77 -8.01 16.97
C ASP A 97 -30.82 -6.65 16.29
N THR A 98 -29.82 -6.38 15.43
CA THR A 98 -29.95 -5.31 14.45
C THR A 98 -30.88 -5.87 13.39
N ALA A 99 -32.16 -6.02 13.76
CA ALA A 99 -33.21 -6.62 12.96
C ALA A 99 -33.61 -5.62 11.86
N TRP A 100 -32.70 -5.44 10.90
CA TRP A 100 -33.05 -4.84 9.62
C TRP A 100 -33.98 -5.81 8.91
N GLU A 101 -35.27 -5.48 8.92
CA GLU A 101 -36.28 -6.23 8.18
C GLU A 101 -36.28 -5.76 6.73
N TYR A 102 -36.01 -6.68 5.80
CA TYR A 102 -36.12 -6.39 4.38
C TYR A 102 -37.57 -6.45 3.94
N ASP A 103 -38.14 -5.29 3.60
CA ASP A 103 -39.49 -5.25 3.04
C ASP A 103 -39.41 -5.46 1.52
N SER A 104 -39.84 -6.65 1.08
CA SER A 104 -39.86 -7.03 -0.33
C SER A 104 -40.83 -6.19 -1.17
N SER A 105 -41.80 -5.49 -0.55
CA SER A 105 -42.77 -4.67 -1.26
C SER A 105 -42.25 -3.27 -1.59
N SER A 106 -41.42 -2.70 -0.72
CA SER A 106 -40.79 -1.38 -0.90
C SER A 106 -39.35 -1.47 -1.40
N GLY A 107 -38.69 -2.62 -1.25
CA GLY A 107 -37.30 -2.86 -1.65
C GLY A 107 -36.27 -2.22 -0.73
N TYR A 108 -36.71 -1.71 0.42
CA TYR A 108 -35.89 -1.04 1.43
C TYR A 108 -35.73 -1.93 2.67
N TYR A 109 -34.62 -1.77 3.39
CA TYR A 109 -34.42 -2.36 4.70
C TYR A 109 -34.98 -1.41 5.75
N TYR A 110 -35.91 -1.85 6.57
CA TYR A 110 -36.46 -1.07 7.68
C TYR A 110 -35.87 -1.55 8.99
N ASP A 111 -35.49 -0.58 9.83
CA ASP A 111 -35.03 -0.85 11.17
C ASP A 111 -36.06 -0.40 12.21
N GLN A 112 -36.62 -1.37 12.93
CA GLN A 112 -37.70 -1.14 13.90
C GLN A 112 -37.25 -0.29 15.10
N HIS A 113 -35.97 -0.36 15.49
CA HIS A 113 -35.50 0.34 16.69
C HIS A 113 -35.10 1.78 16.42
N THR A 114 -34.59 2.07 15.23
CA THR A 114 -34.23 3.44 14.84
C THR A 114 -35.32 4.15 14.02
N GLY A 115 -36.26 3.41 13.43
CA GLY A 115 -37.25 3.96 12.50
C GLY A 115 -36.60 4.50 11.23
N ILE A 116 -35.46 3.93 10.83
CA ILE A 116 -34.69 4.34 9.64
C ILE A 116 -34.93 3.30 8.53
N TYR A 117 -35.09 3.78 7.31
CA TYR A 117 -35.11 2.96 6.11
C TYR A 117 -33.77 3.07 5.38
N TYR A 118 -33.23 1.96 4.89
CA TYR A 118 -32.02 1.90 4.11
C TYR A 118 -32.34 1.43 2.68
N ASP A 119 -31.85 2.17 1.70
CA ASP A 119 -31.95 1.81 0.29
C ASP A 119 -30.64 1.23 -0.24
N PRO A 120 -30.60 -0.07 -0.62
CA PRO A 120 -29.40 -0.70 -1.18
C PRO A 120 -28.95 -0.12 -2.52
N LYS A 121 -29.85 0.51 -3.28
CA LYS A 121 -29.54 1.03 -4.61
C LYS A 121 -28.88 2.40 -4.55
N SER A 122 -29.32 3.23 -3.61
CA SER A 122 -28.82 4.59 -3.44
C SER A 122 -27.79 4.72 -2.32
N GLY A 123 -27.74 3.76 -1.38
CA GLY A 123 -26.84 3.78 -0.22
C GLY A 123 -27.21 4.85 0.81
N PHE A 124 -28.36 5.51 0.66
CA PHE A 124 -28.85 6.54 1.57
C PHE A 124 -29.82 5.95 2.59
N TYR A 125 -29.95 6.66 3.70
CA TYR A 125 -30.80 6.32 4.82
C TYR A 125 -31.91 7.37 4.94
N TYR A 126 -33.16 6.92 5.03
CA TYR A 126 -34.31 7.78 5.24
C TYR A 126 -34.77 7.67 6.69
N SER A 127 -34.91 8.82 7.36
CA SER A 127 -35.48 8.89 8.71
C SER A 127 -36.78 9.68 8.69
N ASP A 128 -37.82 9.15 9.33
CA ASP A 128 -39.13 9.81 9.43
C ASP A 128 -39.05 11.18 10.13
N VAL A 129 -38.00 11.40 10.92
CA VAL A 129 -37.75 12.64 11.68
C VAL A 129 -37.26 13.76 10.78
N LEU A 130 -36.43 13.44 9.77
CA LEU A 130 -35.89 14.43 8.83
C LEU A 130 -36.74 14.54 7.56
N GLY A 131 -37.51 13.50 7.22
CA GLY A 131 -38.33 13.44 6.00
C GLY A 131 -37.50 13.52 4.71
N LYS A 132 -36.21 13.17 4.79
CA LYS A 132 -35.24 13.28 3.70
C LYS A 132 -34.31 12.07 3.68
N TRP A 133 -33.77 11.76 2.50
CA TRP A 133 -32.69 10.77 2.34
C TRP A 133 -31.35 11.40 2.68
N VAL A 134 -30.68 10.83 3.67
CA VAL A 134 -29.48 11.40 4.28
C VAL A 134 -28.42 10.31 4.46
N THR A 135 -27.19 10.71 4.78
CA THR A 135 -26.09 9.79 5.10
C THR A 135 -26.37 9.05 6.41
N GLN A 136 -25.67 7.92 6.59
CA GLN A 136 -25.83 7.06 7.77
C GLN A 136 -25.75 7.86 9.08
N GLU A 137 -24.71 8.67 9.24
CA GLU A 137 -24.46 9.40 10.49
C GLU A 137 -25.60 10.37 10.85
N GLU A 138 -26.13 11.09 9.86
CA GLU A 138 -27.21 12.06 10.06
C GLU A 138 -28.56 11.39 10.33
N ALA A 139 -28.85 10.26 9.66
CA ALA A 139 -30.06 9.48 9.90
C ALA A 139 -30.06 8.85 11.30
N PHE A 140 -28.92 8.27 11.72
CA PHE A 140 -28.76 7.69 13.05
C PHE A 140 -28.73 8.75 14.16
N ALA A 141 -28.14 9.92 13.92
CA ALA A 141 -28.20 11.04 14.85
C ALA A 141 -29.64 11.54 15.06
N ALA A 142 -30.43 11.67 13.99
CA ALA A 142 -31.84 12.06 14.09
C ALA A 142 -32.70 11.02 14.82
N ALA A 143 -32.46 9.72 14.61
CA ALA A 143 -33.15 8.65 15.34
C ALA A 143 -32.83 8.68 16.83
N ARG A 144 -31.56 8.87 17.21
CA ARG A 144 -31.14 9.03 18.62
C ARG A 144 -31.81 10.26 19.27
N ASN A 145 -31.85 11.38 18.56
CA ASN A 145 -32.48 12.61 19.05
C ASN A 145 -34.02 12.51 19.18
N SER A 146 -34.65 11.57 18.46
CA SER A 146 -36.10 11.30 18.53
C SER A 146 -36.47 10.30 19.62
N ALA A 147 -35.58 9.35 19.95
CA ALA A 147 -35.77 8.37 21.01
C ALA A 147 -35.90 9.04 22.40
N ASP A 148 -35.20 10.16 22.64
CA ASP A 148 -35.28 10.93 23.89
C ASP A 148 -36.63 11.66 24.10
N LYS A 149 -37.51 11.72 23.09
CA LYS A 149 -38.78 12.49 23.18
C LYS A 149 -40.06 11.65 23.20
N ARG A 150 -40.00 10.32 23.23
CA ARG A 150 -41.23 9.49 23.15
C ARG A 150 -41.53 8.76 24.46
N LYS A 151 -42.18 9.47 25.39
CA LYS A 151 -43.19 8.90 26.29
C LYS A 151 -44.52 9.62 26.03
N GLU A 152 -45.39 9.00 25.24
CA GLU A 152 -46.86 9.00 25.37
C GLU A 152 -47.45 8.34 24.11
N PRO A 153 -48.30 7.31 24.23
CA PRO A 153 -49.05 6.77 23.11
C PRO A 153 -50.33 7.60 22.89
N LEU A 154 -50.97 7.49 21.73
CA LEU A 154 -52.39 7.10 21.57
C LEU A 154 -53.07 7.61 20.26
N LYS A 155 -53.68 6.65 19.55
CA LYS A 155 -54.92 6.68 18.71
C LYS A 155 -54.98 7.38 17.33
N LYS A 156 -55.45 6.57 16.36
CA LYS A 156 -56.14 6.95 15.09
C LYS A 156 -57.39 7.81 15.37
N PRO A 157 -57.83 8.66 14.41
CA PRO A 157 -58.93 8.22 13.52
C PRO A 157 -58.88 8.74 12.04
N VAL A 158 -59.30 7.83 11.15
CA VAL A 158 -60.25 7.91 10.01
C VAL A 158 -60.57 9.26 9.28
N SER A 159 -60.43 9.19 7.94
CA SER A 159 -61.14 9.83 6.79
C SER A 159 -61.54 11.31 6.77
N ALA A 160 -61.16 12.04 5.70
CA ALA A 160 -62.00 12.29 4.50
C ALA A 160 -61.50 13.50 3.67
N SER A 161 -61.67 13.36 2.34
CA SER A 161 -61.59 14.28 1.21
C SER A 161 -61.53 15.81 1.41
N VAL A 162 -60.76 16.50 0.55
CA VAL A 162 -61.30 17.37 -0.54
C VAL A 162 -60.16 18.06 -1.34
N THR A 163 -60.51 18.38 -2.57
CA THR A 163 -59.81 18.69 -3.83
C THR A 163 -59.32 20.14 -4.02
N GLY A 164 -58.40 20.34 -5.00
CA GLY A 164 -58.18 21.61 -5.74
C GLY A 164 -56.70 22.03 -5.82
N GLN A 165 -55.96 21.89 -6.93
CA GLN A 165 -55.90 22.80 -8.12
C GLN A 165 -55.83 24.29 -7.76
N ALA A 166 -55.12 25.20 -8.41
CA ALA A 166 -54.01 25.28 -9.38
C ALA A 166 -53.78 26.80 -9.55
N SER A 167 -52.60 27.24 -10.02
CA SER A 167 -52.37 28.39 -10.92
C SER A 167 -51.19 29.31 -10.56
N GLU A 168 -50.66 29.89 -11.63
CA GLU A 168 -49.33 30.42 -11.88
C GLU A 168 -49.18 31.95 -11.66
N LYS A 169 -47.94 32.42 -11.87
CA LYS A 169 -47.43 33.76 -12.30
C LYS A 169 -46.72 34.58 -11.21
N LYS A 170 -45.38 34.70 -11.28
CA LYS A 170 -44.55 35.76 -11.94
C LYS A 170 -44.55 37.06 -11.10
N ASP A 171 -43.47 37.78 -10.84
CA ASP A 171 -42.13 37.92 -11.45
C ASP A 171 -41.19 38.68 -10.46
N ALA A 172 -39.88 38.55 -10.69
CA ALA A 172 -38.74 39.46 -10.39
C ALA A 172 -38.41 39.93 -8.94
N ASP A 173 -37.23 39.55 -8.40
CA ASP A 173 -35.99 40.35 -8.51
C ASP A 173 -34.73 39.60 -7.99
N LYS A 174 -33.76 39.40 -8.90
CA LYS A 174 -32.28 39.49 -8.77
C LYS A 174 -31.55 38.93 -7.54
N VAL A 175 -30.57 38.02 -7.78
CA VAL A 175 -29.11 38.24 -7.60
C VAL A 175 -28.32 36.91 -7.66
N GLN A 176 -27.47 36.81 -8.69
CA GLN A 176 -26.15 36.15 -8.79
C GLN A 176 -25.96 34.70 -8.33
N THR A 177 -25.93 33.79 -9.31
CA THR A 177 -25.29 32.47 -9.23
C THR A 177 -23.83 32.55 -9.70
N ARG A 178 -22.89 32.18 -8.83
CA ARG A 178 -21.58 31.64 -9.22
C ARG A 178 -21.45 30.24 -8.59
N PRO A 179 -21.20 29.17 -9.36
CA PRO A 179 -20.91 27.85 -8.82
C PRO A 179 -19.48 27.77 -8.28
N ALA A 180 -19.32 27.11 -7.12
CA ALA A 180 -18.02 26.73 -6.59
C ALA A 180 -17.41 25.54 -7.38
N PRO A 181 -16.09 25.51 -7.60
CA PRO A 181 -15.43 24.50 -8.41
C PRO A 181 -15.25 23.17 -7.66
N GLY A 182 -15.61 22.07 -8.31
CA GLY A 182 -15.39 20.71 -7.82
C GLY A 182 -13.94 20.23 -7.91
N PRO A 183 -13.59 19.18 -7.16
CA PRO A 183 -12.23 18.64 -7.09
C PRO A 183 -11.89 17.81 -8.33
N VAL A 184 -10.80 18.18 -9.01
CA VAL A 184 -10.25 17.44 -10.16
C VAL A 184 -9.26 16.36 -9.67
N VAL A 185 -9.61 15.10 -9.89
CA VAL A 185 -8.73 13.94 -9.68
C VAL A 185 -7.71 13.92 -10.82
N SER A 186 -6.43 14.03 -10.49
CA SER A 186 -5.35 13.96 -11.49
C SER A 186 -5.05 12.50 -11.83
N GLY A 187 -5.25 12.15 -13.10
CA GLY A 187 -4.91 10.85 -13.68
C GLY A 187 -3.40 10.64 -13.80
N SER A 188 -2.98 9.39 -13.61
CA SER A 188 -1.61 8.90 -13.77
C SER A 188 -1.15 9.00 -15.22
N LEU A 189 0.02 9.62 -15.46
CA LEU A 189 0.70 9.60 -16.76
C LEU A 189 1.96 8.72 -16.72
N ASN A 190 2.04 7.88 -17.75
CA ASN A 190 3.02 6.83 -18.03
C ASN A 190 4.50 7.28 -18.05
N PRO A 191 5.46 6.40 -17.72
CA PRO A 191 6.89 6.69 -17.77
C PRO A 191 7.52 6.16 -19.07
N ALA A 192 7.45 6.92 -20.16
CA ALA A 192 8.30 6.67 -21.32
C ALA A 192 8.42 7.92 -22.21
N ARG A 193 9.42 8.76 -21.97
CA ARG A 193 9.91 9.68 -23.00
C ARG A 193 11.41 9.97 -22.84
N SER A 194 12.15 9.55 -23.86
CA SER A 194 13.57 9.73 -24.08
C SER A 194 13.96 11.21 -24.10
N VAL A 195 14.98 11.60 -23.32
CA VAL A 195 15.60 12.93 -23.41
C VAL A 195 17.01 12.78 -23.97
N LYS A 196 17.23 13.43 -25.12
CA LYS A 196 18.51 13.57 -25.78
C LYS A 196 19.23 14.77 -25.18
N GLY A 197 20.36 14.54 -24.50
CA GLY A 197 21.23 15.57 -23.95
C GLY A 197 22.68 15.30 -24.33
N ALA A 198 23.36 16.30 -24.88
CA ALA A 198 24.75 16.23 -25.35
C ALA A 198 25.75 16.07 -24.18
N PRO A 199 26.89 15.36 -24.36
CA PRO A 199 27.90 15.22 -23.33
C PRO A 199 28.86 16.42 -23.29
N SER A 200 29.00 17.06 -22.13
CA SER A 200 30.07 18.03 -21.88
C SER A 200 31.38 17.30 -21.57
N ALA A 201 32.43 17.65 -22.32
CA ALA A 201 33.77 17.12 -22.19
C ALA A 201 34.57 17.92 -21.14
N LEU A 202 35.11 17.23 -20.13
CA LEU A 202 36.26 17.73 -19.36
C LEU A 202 37.27 16.59 -19.20
N ALA A 203 38.32 16.65 -20.01
CA ALA A 203 39.54 15.89 -19.82
C ALA A 203 40.34 16.50 -18.66
N VAL A 204 40.58 15.73 -17.61
CA VAL A 204 41.59 16.08 -16.60
C VAL A 204 42.60 14.95 -16.51
N GLY A 205 43.81 15.26 -16.96
CA GLY A 205 44.96 14.38 -17.02
C GLY A 205 45.47 13.96 -15.64
N LYS A 206 46.06 12.77 -15.63
CA LYS A 206 46.77 12.16 -14.51
C LYS A 206 47.85 13.10 -13.96
N ARG A 207 47.79 13.41 -12.67
CA ARG A 207 48.99 13.70 -11.85
C ARG A 207 48.91 12.90 -10.55
N LYS A 208 50.02 12.23 -10.26
CA LYS A 208 50.27 11.41 -9.08
C LYS A 208 50.67 12.34 -7.93
N ARG A 209 50.04 12.22 -6.75
CA ARG A 209 50.55 12.77 -5.49
C ARG A 209 50.32 11.77 -4.34
N PRO A 210 51.21 11.76 -3.33
CA PRO A 210 51.37 10.70 -2.35
C PRO A 210 50.44 10.87 -1.13
N ASP A 211 50.23 9.76 -0.41
CA ASP A 211 49.67 9.64 0.96
C ASP A 211 48.21 10.05 1.20
N GLU A 212 47.29 9.09 1.05
CA GLU A 212 45.92 9.20 1.58
C GLU A 212 45.87 8.73 3.04
N LYS A 213 45.83 9.69 3.98
CA LYS A 213 45.25 9.48 5.32
C LYS A 213 43.71 9.39 5.20
N PRO A 214 43.03 8.60 6.04
CA PRO A 214 41.56 8.51 6.00
C PRO A 214 40.93 9.88 6.28
N LYS A 215 39.95 10.28 5.46
CA LYS A 215 39.19 11.53 5.60
C LYS A 215 38.60 11.63 7.00
N ALA A 216 39.11 12.56 7.81
CA ALA A 216 38.44 12.98 9.02
C ALA A 216 37.11 13.64 8.62
N VAL A 217 36.00 13.07 9.09
CA VAL A 217 34.67 13.66 8.95
C VAL A 217 34.75 15.10 9.44
N SER A 218 34.42 16.07 8.59
CA SER A 218 34.51 17.48 8.99
C SER A 218 33.54 17.72 10.14
N ALA A 219 33.88 18.65 11.04
CA ALA A 219 32.99 19.00 12.17
C ALA A 219 31.58 19.38 11.71
N GLU A 220 31.47 19.91 10.49
CA GLU A 220 30.22 20.26 9.81
C GLU A 220 29.41 19.02 9.40
N GLU A 221 30.05 17.98 8.87
CA GLU A 221 29.38 16.72 8.51
C GLU A 221 28.92 15.95 9.76
N ALA A 222 29.70 15.98 10.84
CA ALA A 222 29.29 15.42 12.13
C ALA A 222 28.08 16.16 12.73
N ALA A 223 28.04 17.49 12.61
CA ALA A 223 26.88 18.30 13.01
C ALA A 223 25.64 17.98 12.15
N ALA A 224 25.82 17.79 10.84
CA ALA A 224 24.74 17.41 9.93
C ALA A 224 24.16 16.01 10.25
N LEU A 225 25.00 15.04 10.60
CA LEU A 225 24.56 13.71 11.03
C LEU A 225 23.80 13.75 12.36
N LYS A 226 24.33 14.49 13.34
CA LYS A 226 23.66 14.69 14.64
C LYS A 226 22.31 15.39 14.49
N ALA A 227 22.19 16.35 13.58
CA ALA A 227 20.91 17.01 13.28
C ALA A 227 19.89 16.04 12.64
N ARG A 228 20.33 15.17 11.73
CA ARG A 228 19.48 14.13 11.12
C ARG A 228 19.00 13.10 12.15
N GLU A 229 19.88 12.68 13.05
CA GLU A 229 19.53 11.76 14.14
C GLU A 229 18.57 12.40 15.14
N ALA A 230 18.77 13.66 15.51
CA ALA A 230 17.83 14.40 16.35
C ALA A 230 16.45 14.56 15.69
N ALA A 231 16.40 14.76 14.36
CA ALA A 231 15.14 14.80 13.62
C ALA A 231 14.41 13.45 13.64
N ARG A 232 15.14 12.34 13.44
CA ARG A 232 14.59 10.98 13.56
C ARG A 232 14.04 10.70 14.96
N LYS A 233 14.78 11.07 16.00
CA LYS A 233 14.33 10.90 17.39
C LYS A 233 13.04 11.66 17.70
N ARG A 234 12.87 12.88 17.19
CA ARG A 234 11.61 13.64 17.32
C ARG A 234 10.44 13.03 16.54
N VAL A 235 10.71 12.30 15.46
CA VAL A 235 9.68 11.52 14.75
C VAL A 235 9.32 10.29 15.58
N GLU A 236 10.31 9.55 16.05
CA GLU A 236 10.10 8.37 16.91
C GLU A 236 9.39 8.70 18.22
N GLU A 237 9.65 9.84 18.86
CA GLU A 237 8.95 10.26 20.08
C GLU A 237 7.48 10.60 19.80
N ARG A 238 7.19 11.23 18.64
CA ARG A 238 5.81 11.48 18.19
C ARG A 238 5.10 10.18 17.87
N GLU A 239 5.78 9.26 17.18
CA GLU A 239 5.25 7.93 16.85
C GLU A 239 5.04 7.09 18.10
N LYS A 240 5.96 7.06 19.06
CA LYS A 240 5.81 6.37 20.35
C LYS A 240 4.63 6.90 21.16
N ASN A 241 4.42 8.22 21.16
CA ASN A 241 3.27 8.83 21.83
C ASN A 241 1.94 8.47 21.12
N LEU A 242 1.96 8.37 19.78
CA LEU A 242 0.81 7.89 18.98
C LEU A 242 0.55 6.38 19.14
N LEU A 243 1.59 5.58 19.35
CA LEU A 243 1.54 4.14 19.58
C LEU A 243 1.12 3.77 21.01
N GLY A 244 1.02 4.75 21.92
CA GLY A 244 0.53 4.60 23.29
C GLY A 244 -0.99 4.38 23.44
N LEU A 245 -1.74 4.28 22.33
CA LEU A 245 -3.16 3.87 22.32
C LEU A 245 -3.37 2.35 22.40
N TYR A 246 -2.30 1.54 22.47
CA TYR A 246 -2.34 0.12 22.82
C TYR A 246 -1.40 -0.14 24.01
N GLY A 247 -1.92 0.10 25.20
CA GLY A 247 -1.23 -0.18 26.46
C GLY A 247 -2.24 -0.33 27.60
N HIS A 248 -3.06 -1.38 27.52
CA HIS A 248 -3.77 -1.97 28.66
C HIS A 248 -3.08 -3.29 29.02
#